data_AF-A0A449BCK9-F1
#
_entry.id   AF-A0A449BCK9-F1
#
_cell.length_a   1.000
_cell.length_b   1.000
_cell.length_c   1.000
_cell.angle_alpha   90.00
_cell.angle_beta   90.00
_cell.angle_gamma   90.00
#
_symmetry.space_group_name_H-M   'P 1'
#
loop_
_entity.id
_entity.type
_entity.pdbx_description
1 polymer ?
#
loop_
_entity_poly.entity_id
_entity_poly.type
_entity_poly.pdbx_seq_one_letter_code
_entity_poly.pdbx_strand_id
1 'polypeptide(L)'
;MNKIFVLSNKIEVHIFKAIGFETRVVSNENFKDLISNDELKETAIIYFDLAIKEKVYEAYKHYDRISLIPLPFKSSEIGKSEDGIRELVKKSVGVDLLWEVTYETK
;
A
#
# COMPACT_ATOMS: atom_id res chain seq x y z
N MET A 1 10.41 -17.71 5.93
CA MET A 1 9.51 -16.81 6.70
C MET A 1 9.19 -15.65 5.80
N ASN A 2 7.93 -15.32 5.57
CA ASN A 2 7.58 -14.29 4.61
C ASN A 2 7.87 -12.91 5.23
N LYS A 3 8.67 -12.10 4.55
CA LYS A 3 9.00 -10.73 4.95
C LYS A 3 7.83 -9.81 4.65
N ILE A 4 7.68 -8.80 5.51
CA ILE A 4 6.73 -7.72 5.34
C ILE A 4 7.51 -6.42 5.39
N PHE A 5 7.39 -5.64 4.33
CA PHE A 5 8.00 -4.32 4.24
C PHE A 5 6.96 -3.22 4.49
N VAL A 6 7.41 -2.13 5.13
CA VAL A 6 6.66 -0.88 5.22
C VAL A 6 7.50 0.24 4.60
N LEU A 7 6.95 0.88 3.57
CA LEU A 7 7.60 1.96 2.82
C LEU A 7 6.89 3.29 3.08
N SER A 8 7.65 4.33 3.39
CA SER A 8 7.09 5.68 3.51
C SER A 8 8.14 6.73 3.26
N ASN A 9 7.75 7.91 2.83
CA ASN A 9 8.62 9.09 2.80
C ASN A 9 8.69 9.81 4.17
N LYS A 10 8.04 9.26 5.19
CA LYS A 10 7.96 9.81 6.55
C LYS A 10 8.78 8.97 7.52
N ILE A 11 9.46 9.61 8.46
CA ILE A 11 10.32 8.93 9.43
C ILE A 11 9.51 8.20 10.51
N GLU A 12 8.28 8.64 10.74
CA GLU A 12 7.32 8.10 11.69
C GLU A 12 7.01 6.61 11.44
N VAL A 13 7.22 6.13 10.22
CA VAL A 13 7.10 4.71 9.86
C VAL A 13 8.06 3.81 10.64
N HIS A 14 9.11 4.36 11.26
CA HIS A 14 9.99 3.58 12.13
C HIS A 14 9.29 2.98 13.35
N ILE A 15 8.11 3.49 13.73
CA ILE A 15 7.29 2.85 14.78
C ILE A 15 6.96 1.38 14.44
N PHE A 16 6.80 1.05 13.15
CA PHE A 16 6.54 -0.31 12.70
C PHE A 16 7.75 -1.26 12.90
N LYS A 17 8.98 -0.74 13.04
CA LYS A 17 10.15 -1.57 13.40
C LYS A 17 9.99 -2.18 14.79
N ALA A 18 9.41 -1.42 15.72
CA ALA A 18 9.24 -1.87 17.11
C ALA A 18 8.30 -3.09 17.22
N ILE A 19 7.42 -3.28 16.24
CA ILE A 19 6.48 -4.41 16.14
C ILE A 19 6.95 -5.48 15.14
N GLY A 20 8.22 -5.45 14.73
CA GLY A 20 8.86 -6.52 13.95
C GLY A 20 8.73 -6.41 12.44
N PHE A 21 8.31 -5.26 11.90
CA PHE A 21 8.26 -5.04 10.45
C PHE A 21 9.58 -4.49 9.93
N GLU A 22 9.94 -4.87 8.70
CA GLU A 22 11.06 -4.24 8.00
C GLU A 22 10.62 -2.90 7.42
N THR A 23 11.21 -1.80 7.88
CA THR A 23 10.79 -0.46 7.43
C THR A 23 11.89 0.27 6.69
N ARG A 24 11.52 0.86 5.55
CA ARG A 24 12.40 1.68 4.72
C ARG A 24 11.77 3.06 4.56
N VAL A 25 12.52 4.08 4.97
CA VAL A 25 12.17 5.47 4.69
C VAL A 25 12.72 5.82 3.31
N VAL A 26 11.86 6.28 2.43
CA VAL A 26 12.17 6.55 1.03
C VAL A 26 12.26 8.06 0.82
N SER A 27 13.49 8.54 0.66
CA SER A 27 13.75 9.95 0.36
C SER A 27 13.98 10.22 -1.13
N ASN A 28 14.32 9.19 -1.92
CA ASN A 28 14.69 9.30 -3.34
C ASN A 28 13.68 8.60 -4.26
N GLU A 29 13.70 8.99 -5.55
CA GLU A 29 12.70 8.57 -6.53
C GLU A 29 12.85 7.11 -7.02
N ASN A 30 13.96 6.43 -6.71
CA ASN A 30 14.20 5.10 -7.22
C ASN A 30 13.71 4.02 -6.23
N PHE A 31 12.45 3.65 -6.37
CA PHE A 31 11.81 2.64 -5.53
C PHE A 31 12.29 1.21 -5.81
N LYS A 32 12.78 0.93 -7.03
CA LYS A 32 13.14 -0.44 -7.44
C LYS A 32 14.33 -1.01 -6.67
N ASP A 33 15.22 -0.15 -6.18
CA ASP A 33 16.44 -0.56 -5.49
C ASP A 33 16.28 -0.60 -3.96
N LEU A 34 15.10 -0.26 -3.42
CA LEU A 34 14.86 -0.22 -1.97
C LEU A 34 14.77 -1.61 -1.33
N ILE A 35 14.34 -2.60 -2.11
CA ILE A 35 14.17 -3.98 -1.70
C ILE A 35 14.90 -4.82 -2.74
N SER A 36 15.93 -5.54 -2.32
CA SER A 36 16.70 -6.39 -3.23
C SER A 36 15.83 -7.50 -3.82
N ASN A 37 16.20 -8.02 -5.00
CA ASN A 37 15.46 -9.11 -5.63
C ASN A 37 15.35 -10.36 -4.75
N ASP A 38 16.34 -10.64 -3.91
CA ASP A 38 16.29 -11.78 -2.98
C ASP A 38 15.34 -11.51 -1.81
N GLU A 39 15.31 -10.27 -1.28
CA GLU A 39 14.30 -9.86 -0.31
C GLU A 39 12.89 -9.91 -0.92
N LEU A 40 12.71 -9.51 -2.18
CA LEU A 40 11.42 -9.55 -2.88
C LEU A 40 10.89 -10.98 -3.05
N LYS A 41 11.76 -11.98 -3.29
CA LYS A 41 11.35 -13.39 -3.37
C LYS A 41 10.75 -13.91 -2.06
N GLU A 42 11.19 -13.38 -0.93
CA GLU A 42 10.71 -13.74 0.40
C GLU A 42 9.59 -12.82 0.89
N THR A 43 9.26 -11.75 0.15
CA THR A 43 8.27 -10.76 0.54
C THR A 43 6.88 -11.21 0.14
N ALA A 44 5.94 -11.21 1.09
CA ALA A 44 4.52 -11.45 0.81
C ALA A 44 3.73 -10.15 0.68
N ILE A 45 4.10 -9.14 1.48
CA ILE A 45 3.32 -7.90 1.61
C ILE A 45 4.27 -6.71 1.65
N ILE A 46 3.91 -5.67 0.90
CA ILE A 46 4.49 -4.32 1.02
C ILE A 46 3.35 -3.38 1.43
N TYR A 47 3.41 -2.91 2.67
CA TYR A 47 2.63 -1.76 3.10
C TYR A 47 3.32 -0.48 2.66
N PHE A 48 2.57 0.52 2.19
CA PHE A 48 3.18 1.78 1.80
C PHE A 48 2.27 2.99 2.05
N ASP A 49 2.89 4.15 2.27
CA ASP A 49 2.19 5.41 2.43
C ASP A 49 1.42 5.78 1.15
N LEU A 50 0.14 6.11 1.28
CA LEU A 50 -0.71 6.52 0.15
C LEU A 50 -0.09 7.66 -0.68
N ALA A 51 0.69 8.55 -0.07
CA ALA A 51 1.36 9.65 -0.75
C ALA A 51 2.36 9.22 -1.83
N ILE A 52 2.87 7.98 -1.78
CA ILE A 52 3.84 7.42 -2.75
C ILE A 52 3.23 6.30 -3.61
N LYS A 53 1.90 6.16 -3.60
CA LYS A 53 1.15 5.07 -4.23
C LYS A 53 1.56 4.77 -5.67
N GLU A 54 1.56 5.79 -6.53
CA GLU A 54 1.84 5.60 -7.95
C GLU A 54 3.26 5.07 -8.20
N LYS A 55 4.24 5.63 -7.48
CA LYS A 55 5.65 5.21 -7.61
C LYS A 55 5.88 3.78 -7.13
N VAL A 56 5.23 3.37 -6.04
CA VAL A 56 5.30 2.00 -5.53
C VAL A 56 4.64 1.02 -6.51
N TYR A 57 3.46 1.34 -7.03
CA TYR A 57 2.82 0.50 -8.04
C TYR A 57 3.66 0.37 -9.30
N GLU A 58 4.24 1.46 -9.81
CA GLU A 58 5.10 1.40 -10.99
C GLU A 58 6.33 0.51 -10.77
N ALA A 59 6.94 0.61 -9.59
CA ALA A 59 8.14 -0.15 -9.24
C ALA A 59 7.86 -1.66 -9.11
N TYR A 60 6.71 -2.03 -8.53
CA TYR A 60 6.44 -3.42 -8.12
C TYR A 60 5.27 -4.10 -8.85
N LYS A 61 4.60 -3.45 -9.82
CA LYS A 61 3.47 -4.03 -10.58
C LYS A 61 3.76 -5.36 -11.28
N HIS A 62 5.02 -5.69 -11.52
CA HIS A 62 5.44 -6.93 -12.19
C HIS A 62 5.65 -8.10 -11.23
N TYR A 63 5.48 -7.89 -9.92
CA TYR A 63 5.67 -8.91 -8.90
C TYR A 63 4.31 -9.46 -8.43
N ASP A 64 3.73 -10.37 -9.20
CA ASP A 64 2.38 -10.90 -8.97
C ASP A 64 2.17 -11.61 -7.63
N ARG A 65 3.27 -12.02 -6.97
CA ARG A 65 3.22 -12.72 -5.66
C ARG A 65 3.18 -11.76 -4.47
N ILE A 66 3.40 -10.46 -4.70
CA ILE A 66 3.52 -9.45 -3.64
C ILE A 66 2.21 -8.67 -3.54
N SER A 67 1.60 -8.68 -2.36
CA SER A 67 0.45 -7.82 -2.09
C SER A 67 0.92 -6.40 -1.77
N LEU A 68 0.50 -5.43 -2.59
CA LEU A 68 0.79 -4.01 -2.41
C LEU A 68 -0.39 -3.34 -1.71
N ILE A 69 -0.21 -2.94 -0.45
CA ILE A 69 -1.28 -2.40 0.39
C ILE A 69 -1.02 -0.93 0.77
N PRO A 70 -1.79 0.03 0.23
CA PRO A 70 -1.67 1.43 0.63
C PRO A 70 -2.25 1.66 2.03
N LEU A 71 -1.55 2.41 2.86
CA LEU A 71 -1.97 2.84 4.19
C LEU A 71 -2.12 4.37 4.26
N PRO A 72 -3.22 4.88 4.84
CA PRO A 72 -3.40 6.30 5.07
C PRO A 72 -2.57 6.73 6.29
N PHE A 73 -1.50 7.49 6.06
CA PHE A 73 -0.65 7.99 7.15
C PHE A 73 -1.04 9.41 7.58
N LYS A 74 -2.00 10.02 6.90
CA LYS A 74 -2.68 11.25 7.34
C LYS A 74 -4.17 10.98 7.52
N SER A 75 -4.78 11.63 8.52
CA SER A 75 -6.23 11.52 8.76
C SER A 75 -7.06 12.00 7.55
N SER A 76 -6.55 12.95 6.76
CA SER A 76 -7.18 13.42 5.52
C SER A 76 -7.12 12.41 4.36
N GLU A 77 -6.47 11.26 4.55
CA GLU A 77 -6.35 10.19 3.56
C GLU A 77 -7.25 8.99 3.89
N ILE A 78 -7.91 9.00 5.06
CA ILE A 78 -8.90 7.98 5.43
C ILE A 78 -10.04 8.01 4.40
N GLY A 79 -10.49 6.82 3.96
CA GLY A 79 -11.53 6.67 2.93
C GLY A 79 -11.03 6.72 1.48
N LYS A 80 -9.88 7.36 1.19
CA LYS A 80 -9.38 7.49 -0.20
C LYS A 80 -9.07 6.15 -0.88
N SER A 81 -8.62 5.16 -0.12
CA SER A 81 -8.40 3.81 -0.67
C SER A 81 -9.72 3.12 -1.03
N GLU A 82 -10.77 3.33 -0.24
CA GLU A 82 -12.10 2.77 -0.47
C GLU A 82 -12.75 3.40 -1.71
N ASP A 83 -12.67 4.73 -1.84
CA ASP A 83 -13.10 5.46 -3.02
C ASP A 83 -12.40 4.92 -4.28
N GLY A 84 -11.10 4.64 -4.19
CA GLY A 84 -10.34 4.04 -5.29
C GLY A 84 -10.84 2.66 -5.69
N ILE A 85 -11.17 1.79 -4.72
CA ILE A 85 -11.75 0.46 -4.98
C ILE A 85 -13.13 0.60 -5.63
N ARG A 86 -13.95 1.53 -5.13
CA ARG A 86 -15.28 1.82 -5.66
C ARG A 86 -15.24 2.29 -7.10
N GLU A 87 -14.35 3.22 -7.43
CA GLU A 87 -14.15 3.67 -8.80
C GLU A 87 -13.69 2.53 -9.72
N LEU A 88 -12.81 1.64 -9.24
CA LEU A 88 -12.36 0.48 -10.00
C LEU A 88 -13.53 -0.48 -10.29
N VAL A 89 -14.32 -0.84 -9.27
CA VAL A 89 -15.51 -1.69 -9.43
C VAL A 89 -16.50 -1.05 -10.41
N LYS A 90 -16.76 0.25 -10.26
CA LYS A 90 -17.66 0.99 -11.16
C LYS A 90 -17.15 1.02 -12.59
N LYS A 91 -15.85 1.18 -12.82
CA LYS A 91 -15.24 1.14 -14.17
C LYS A 91 -15.29 -0.26 -14.78
N SER A 92 -15.06 -1.31 -13.98
CA SER A 92 -15.03 -2.69 -14.47
C SER A 92 -16.41 -3.26 -14.74
N VAL A 93 -17.41 -2.94 -13.91
CA VAL A 93 -18.77 -3.51 -14.01
C VAL A 93 -19.74 -2.54 -14.71
N GLY A 94 -19.42 -1.25 -14.75
CA GLY A 94 -20.27 -0.19 -15.34
C GLY A 94 -21.31 0.39 -14.38
N VAL A 95 -21.44 -0.17 -13.18
CA VAL A 95 -22.39 0.26 -12.14
C VAL A 95 -21.71 0.28 -10.77
N ASP A 96 -22.17 1.15 -9.87
CA ASP A 96 -21.63 1.27 -8.52
C ASP A 96 -22.27 0.22 -7.59
N LEU A 97 -21.62 -0.93 -7.46
CA LEU A 97 -22.09 -2.04 -6.62
C LEU A 97 -21.84 -1.85 -5.13
N LEU A 98 -20.97 -0.92 -4.74
CA LEU A 98 -20.55 -0.76 -3.34
C LEU A 98 -21.35 0.32 -2.60
N TRP A 99 -22.39 0.88 -3.23
CA TRP A 99 -23.22 1.93 -2.65
C TRP A 99 -24.05 1.48 -1.43
N GLU A 100 -24.52 0.22 -1.41
CA GLU A 100 -25.47 -0.25 -0.39
C GLU A 100 -24.86 -0.92 0.84
N VAL A 101 -23.52 -1.03 0.95
CA VAL A 101 -22.88 -1.77 2.07
C VAL A 101 -22.53 -0.85 3.26
N THR A 102 -23.01 0.39 3.28
CA THR A 102 -22.85 1.27 4.45
C THR A 102 -23.93 0.88 5.47
N TYR A 103 -23.62 -0.08 6.34
CA TYR A 103 -24.49 -0.42 7.46
C TYR A 103 -24.74 0.83 8.31
N GLU A 104 -26.02 1.18 8.47
CA GLU A 104 -26.49 2.10 9.50
C GLU A 104 -25.92 1.64 10.84
N THR A 105 -24.89 2.33 11.34
CA THR A 105 -24.55 2.29 12.75
C THR A 105 -25.59 3.16 13.45
N LYS A 106 -26.65 2.50 13.93
CA LYS A 106 -27.55 3.09 14.94
C LYS A 106 -26.81 3.34 16.24
#